data_AF-A0A7Y1W0D0-F1
#
_entry.id   AF-A0A7Y1W0D0-F1
#
_cell.length_a   1.000
_cell.length_b   1.000
_cell.length_c   1.000
_cell.angle_alpha   90.00
_cell.angle_beta   90.00
_cell.angle_gamma   90.00
#
_symmetry.space_group_name_H-M   'P 1'
#
loop_
_entity.id
_entity.type
_entity.pdbx_description
1 polymer ?
#
loop_
_entity_poly.entity_id
_entity_poly.type
_entity_poly.pdbx_seq_one_letter_code
_entity_poly.pdbx_strand_id
1 'polypeptide(L)'
;NEWVSRLWTERPQRYSRALLETLALIAYRQPITRGEIENVRGVSLSSNIIRTLQERDWIRVVGHRDVPGKPALFGTTKGFLDHFNLKSLDELPTLSEIRDLDSLEPELDFEPDAADEDAAEEGE
;
A
#
# COMPACT_ATOMS: atom_id res chain seq x y z
N ASN A 1 8.68 12.32 -22.18
CA ASN A 1 9.53 12.06 -23.38
C ASN A 1 9.16 10.71 -23.96
N GLU A 2 8.35 10.70 -25.03
CA GLU A 2 7.79 9.49 -25.66
C GLU A 2 8.85 8.46 -26.09
N TRP A 3 10.05 8.92 -26.41
CA TRP A 3 11.20 8.10 -26.78
C TRP A 3 11.77 7.27 -25.63
N VAL A 4 11.64 7.76 -24.39
CA VAL A 4 12.13 7.09 -23.18
C VAL A 4 11.20 5.92 -22.84
N SER A 5 9.88 6.09 -22.97
CA SER A 5 8.90 5.03 -22.70
C SER A 5 9.05 3.80 -23.60
N ARG A 6 9.62 3.95 -24.82
CA ARG A 6 9.85 2.84 -25.76
C ARG A 6 11.07 1.97 -25.42
N LEU A 7 11.92 2.39 -24.48
CA LEU A 7 13.06 1.62 -23.97
C LEU A 7 12.66 0.67 -22.83
N TRP A 8 11.52 0.90 -22.19
CA TRP A 8 10.93 -0.03 -21.21
C TRP A 8 10.06 -1.04 -21.96
N THR A 9 10.64 -2.20 -22.26
CA THR A 9 9.94 -3.34 -22.91
C THR A 9 8.85 -3.94 -22.01
N GLU A 10 8.94 -3.74 -20.68
CA GLU A 10 7.93 -4.17 -19.72
C GLU A 10 7.09 -3.00 -19.25
N ARG A 11 5.76 -3.16 -19.32
CA ARG A 11 4.83 -2.24 -18.66
C ARG A 11 5.16 -2.22 -17.17
N PRO A 12 5.23 -1.03 -16.53
CA PRO A 12 5.40 -0.97 -15.08
C PRO A 12 4.26 -1.75 -14.43
N GLN A 13 4.62 -2.75 -13.63
CA GLN A 13 3.66 -3.61 -12.96
C GLN A 13 2.74 -2.76 -12.08
N ARG A 14 1.46 -2.72 -12.43
CA ARG A 14 0.45 -1.95 -11.71
C ARG A 14 0.25 -2.56 -10.32
N TYR A 15 0.08 -1.71 -9.32
CA TYR A 15 -0.23 -2.15 -7.97
C TYR A 15 -1.74 -2.30 -7.81
N SER A 16 -2.17 -3.38 -7.16
CA SER A 16 -3.58 -3.56 -6.85
C SER A 16 -4.06 -2.50 -5.85
N ARG A 17 -5.35 -2.18 -5.93
CA ARG A 17 -5.98 -1.23 -5.00
C ARG A 17 -5.82 -1.68 -3.55
N ALA A 18 -6.02 -2.96 -3.26
CA ALA A 18 -5.88 -3.51 -1.91
C ALA A 18 -4.45 -3.33 -1.35
N LEU A 19 -3.42 -3.45 -2.19
CA LEU A 19 -2.04 -3.21 -1.79
C LEU A 19 -1.81 -1.73 -1.42
N LEU A 20 -2.27 -0.81 -2.27
CA LEU A 20 -2.11 0.63 -2.04
C LEU A 20 -2.92 1.11 -0.83
N GLU A 21 -4.16 0.62 -0.64
CA GLU A 21 -4.97 0.92 0.54
C GLU A 21 -4.26 0.46 1.83
N THR A 22 -3.69 -0.74 1.81
CA THR A 22 -2.94 -1.29 2.95
C THR A 22 -1.70 -0.44 3.25
N LEU A 23 -0.95 -0.07 2.22
CA LEU A 23 0.24 0.78 2.36
C LEU A 23 -0.13 2.15 2.94
N ALA A 24 -1.19 2.78 2.42
CA ALA A 24 -1.67 4.07 2.91
C ALA A 24 -2.04 3.99 4.40
N LEU A 25 -2.77 2.95 4.82
CA LEU A 25 -3.09 2.75 6.24
C LEU A 25 -1.84 2.63 7.11
N ILE A 26 -0.82 1.92 6.66
CA ILE A 26 0.46 1.82 7.39
C ILE A 26 1.15 3.19 7.45
N ALA A 27 1.24 3.92 6.34
CA ALA A 27 1.90 5.23 6.30
C ALA A 27 1.28 6.25 7.27
N TYR A 28 -0.06 6.33 7.30
CA TYR A 28 -0.79 7.32 8.12
C TYR A 28 -1.07 6.87 9.56
N ARG A 29 -1.02 5.57 9.87
CA ARG A 29 -1.37 5.04 11.21
C ARG A 29 -0.29 4.22 11.90
N GLN A 30 0.94 4.18 11.37
CA GLN A 30 2.04 3.51 12.05
C GLN A 30 2.27 4.06 13.48
N PRO A 31 2.67 3.21 14.44
CA PRO A 31 2.81 1.75 14.33
C PRO A 31 1.46 1.02 14.37
N ILE A 32 1.16 0.14 13.39
CA ILE A 32 -0.15 -0.53 13.25
C ILE A 32 -0.02 -2.06 13.10
N THR A 33 -0.95 -2.83 13.66
CA THR A 33 -1.02 -4.29 13.50
C THR A 33 -1.86 -4.72 12.30
N ARG A 34 -1.65 -5.96 11.82
CA ARG A 34 -2.51 -6.56 10.78
C ARG A 34 -4.00 -6.53 11.14
N GLY A 35 -4.34 -6.87 12.38
CA GLY A 35 -5.74 -6.88 12.82
C GLY A 35 -6.39 -5.49 12.82
N GLU A 36 -5.62 -4.43 13.10
CA GLU A 36 -6.13 -3.05 12.99
C GLU A 36 -6.36 -2.64 11.53
N ILE A 37 -5.48 -3.05 10.62
CA ILE A 37 -5.66 -2.83 9.18
C ILE A 37 -6.95 -3.51 8.70
N GLU A 38 -7.14 -4.78 9.04
CA GLU A 38 -8.34 -5.56 8.68
C GLU A 38 -9.61 -4.94 9.26
N ASN A 39 -9.58 -4.47 10.51
CA ASN A 39 -10.71 -3.79 11.15
C ASN A 39 -11.09 -2.50 10.39
N VAL A 40 -10.11 -1.68 10.01
CA VAL A 40 -10.38 -0.43 9.27
C VAL A 40 -10.89 -0.73 7.85
N ARG A 41 -10.37 -1.76 7.17
CA ARG A 41 -10.81 -2.14 5.81
C ARG A 41 -12.14 -2.91 5.78
N GLY A 42 -12.54 -3.51 6.90
CA GLY A 42 -13.74 -4.35 6.99
C GLY A 42 -13.65 -5.70 6.26
N VAL A 43 -12.46 -6.05 5.74
CA VAL A 43 -12.20 -7.30 5.02
C VAL A 43 -10.87 -7.91 5.46
N SER A 44 -10.71 -9.22 5.28
CA SER A 44 -9.47 -9.91 5.57
C SER A 44 -8.33 -9.41 4.66
N LEU A 45 -7.14 -9.30 5.23
CA LEU A 45 -5.96 -8.88 4.49
C LEU A 45 -5.21 -10.12 4.01
N SER A 46 -4.88 -10.20 2.72
CA SER A 46 -4.04 -11.29 2.21
C SER A 46 -2.64 -11.20 2.81
N SER A 47 -2.11 -12.33 3.29
CA SER A 47 -0.73 -12.43 3.79
C SER A 47 0.29 -12.08 2.69
N ASN A 48 -0.07 -12.24 1.42
CA ASN A 48 0.80 -11.93 0.29
C ASN A 48 1.04 -10.42 0.16
N ILE A 49 0.04 -9.58 0.45
CA ILE A 49 0.18 -8.11 0.41
C ILE A 49 1.27 -7.65 1.39
N ILE A 50 1.21 -8.13 2.64
CA ILE A 50 2.21 -7.79 3.67
C ILE A 50 3.61 -8.30 3.28
N ARG A 51 3.68 -9.46 2.62
CA ARG A 51 4.95 -10.00 2.09
C ARG A 51 5.50 -9.09 1.00
N THR A 52 4.71 -8.76 -0.02
CA THR A 52 5.12 -7.90 -1.14
C THR A 52 5.58 -6.51 -0.67
N LEU A 53 4.88 -5.91 0.30
CA LEU A 53 5.28 -4.61 0.85
C LEU A 53 6.63 -4.66 1.60
N GLN A 54 6.94 -5.78 2.26
CA GLN A 54 8.23 -5.98 2.92
C GLN A 54 9.35 -6.31 1.93
N GLU A 55 9.08 -7.14 0.91
CA GLU A 55 10.05 -7.48 -0.14
C GLU A 55 10.49 -6.26 -0.95
N ARG A 56 9.59 -5.28 -1.10
CA ARG A 56 9.88 -3.98 -1.73
C ARG A 56 10.55 -2.97 -0.82
N ASP A 57 10.87 -3.36 0.42
CA ASP A 57 11.39 -2.49 1.47
C ASP A 57 10.55 -1.21 1.63
N TRP A 58 9.22 -1.31 1.57
CA TRP A 58 8.34 -0.16 1.86
C TRP A 58 7.87 -0.17 3.32
N ILE A 59 7.71 -1.36 3.89
CA ILE A 59 7.33 -1.53 5.29
C ILE A 59 8.27 -2.50 5.98
N ARG A 60 8.35 -2.38 7.31
CA ARG A 60 9.05 -3.32 8.18
C ARG A 60 8.31 -3.53 9.48
N VAL A 61 8.69 -4.58 10.21
CA VAL A 61 8.27 -4.76 11.60
C VAL A 61 9.05 -3.77 12.47
N VAL A 62 8.33 -2.93 13.21
CA VAL A 62 8.91 -1.92 14.12
C VAL A 62 8.85 -2.37 15.58
N GLY A 63 8.08 -3.41 15.89
CA GLY A 63 7.94 -3.98 17.22
C GLY A 63 6.82 -5.00 17.29
N HIS A 64 6.44 -5.39 18.51
CA HIS A 64 5.29 -6.25 18.78
C HIS A 64 4.45 -5.63 19.89
N ARG A 65 3.12 -5.74 19.78
CA ARG A 65 2.20 -5.26 20.82
C ARG A 65 2.26 -6.17 22.04
N ASP A 66 2.24 -5.59 23.24
CA ASP A 66 2.21 -6.36 24.50
C ASP A 66 0.79 -6.80 24.88
N VAL A 67 0.24 -7.70 24.05
CA VAL A 67 -1.06 -8.34 24.25
C VAL A 67 -0.94 -9.84 23.95
N PRO A 68 -1.89 -10.70 24.37
CA PRO A 68 -1.88 -12.11 24.00
C PRO A 68 -1.75 -12.30 22.49
N GLY A 69 -0.83 -13.19 22.07
CA GLY A 69 -0.48 -13.40 20.66
C GLY A 69 0.61 -12.48 20.11
N LYS A 70 1.02 -11.44 20.85
CA LYS A 70 2.11 -10.50 20.52
C LYS A 70 2.16 -10.12 19.03
N PRO A 71 1.10 -9.53 18.47
CA PRO A 71 1.04 -9.24 17.05
C PRO A 71 2.12 -8.23 16.64
N ALA A 72 2.69 -8.42 15.46
CA ALA A 72 3.67 -7.52 14.87
C ALA A 72 3.06 -6.14 14.59
N LEU A 73 3.86 -5.10 14.82
CA LEU A 73 3.58 -3.71 14.47
C LEU A 73 4.37 -3.36 13.22
N PHE A 74 3.69 -2.80 12.22
CA PHE A 74 4.27 -2.36 10.96
C PHE A 74 4.46 -0.85 10.93
N GLY A 75 5.51 -0.43 10.23
CA GLY A 75 5.79 0.96 9.91
C GLY A 75 6.57 1.08 8.60
N THR A 76 6.63 2.29 8.05
CA THR A 76 7.30 2.58 6.79
C THR A 76 8.83 2.65 6.96
N THR A 77 9.54 2.48 5.86
CA THR A 77 11.01 2.47 5.79
C THR A 77 11.52 3.69 5.02
N LYS A 78 12.84 3.77 4.82
CA LYS A 78 13.44 4.72 3.88
C LYS A 78 13.14 4.37 2.43
N GLY A 79 13.07 3.08 2.08
CA GLY A 79 12.70 2.65 0.73
C GLY A 79 11.31 3.14 0.32
N PHE A 80 10.37 3.27 1.25
CA PHE A 80 9.10 3.97 1.01
C PHE A 80 9.32 5.44 0.64
N LEU A 81 10.06 6.19 1.46
CA LEU A 81 10.31 7.62 1.22
C LEU A 81 11.01 7.83 -0.13
N ASP A 82 12.01 7.02 -0.45
CA ASP A 82 12.74 7.08 -1.71
C ASP A 82 11.82 6.75 -2.90
N HIS A 83 10.93 5.76 -2.78
CA HIS A 83 10.00 5.38 -3.84
C HIS A 83 8.97 6.48 -4.15
N PHE A 84 8.45 7.13 -3.11
CA PHE A 84 7.46 8.22 -3.25
C PHE A 84 8.11 9.60 -3.35
N ASN A 85 9.45 9.67 -3.41
CA ASN A 85 10.24 10.89 -3.52
C ASN A 85 9.91 11.91 -2.40
N LEU A 86 9.82 11.42 -1.18
CA LEU A 86 9.55 12.17 0.04
C LEU A 86 10.83 12.29 0.88
N LYS A 87 11.02 13.42 1.56
CA LYS A 87 12.13 13.58 2.53
C LYS A 87 11.75 13.12 3.92
N SER A 88 10.49 13.29 4.29
CA SER A 88 9.92 12.82 5.56
C SER A 88 8.45 12.44 5.38
N LEU A 89 7.89 11.78 6.38
CA LEU A 89 6.47 11.44 6.41
C LEU A 89 5.57 12.67 6.56
N ASP A 90 6.12 13.80 6.99
CA ASP A 90 5.37 15.06 7.13
C ASP A 90 5.04 15.70 5.78
N GLU A 91 5.70 15.26 4.70
CA GLU A 91 5.39 15.68 3.33
C GLU A 91 4.19 14.92 2.74
N LEU A 92 3.63 13.95 3.46
CA LEU A 92 2.39 13.30 3.08
C LEU A 92 1.22 14.28 3.20
N PRO A 93 0.28 14.28 2.22
CA PRO A 93 -0.94 15.08 2.31
C PRO A 93 -1.69 14.79 3.61
N THR A 94 -2.19 15.84 4.26
CA THR A 94 -3.08 15.67 5.41
C THR A 94 -4.40 15.04 4.97
N LEU A 95 -5.09 14.38 5.90
CA LEU A 95 -6.41 13.79 5.62
C LEU A 95 -7.45 14.82 5.15
N SER A 96 -7.28 16.09 5.53
CA SER A 96 -8.11 17.20 5.06
C SER A 96 -7.84 17.53 3.59
N GLU A 97 -6.57 17.61 3.19
CA GLU A 97 -6.17 17.89 1.80
C GLU A 97 -6.59 16.75 0.85
N ILE A 98 -6.63 15.50 1.33
CA ILE A 98 -7.12 14.36 0.54
C ILE A 98 -8.62 14.50 0.22
N ARG A 99 -9.44 14.94 1.18
CA ARG A 99 -10.89 15.14 0.92
C ARG A 99 -11.15 16.20 -0.14
N ASP A 100 -10.30 17.23 -0.19
CA ASP A 100 -10.41 18.28 -1.20
C ASP A 100 -9.97 17.77 -2.58
N LEU A 101 -9.01 16.84 -2.64
CA LEU A 101 -8.57 16.19 -3.88
C LEU A 101 -9.66 15.29 -4.49
N ASP A 102 -10.39 14.52 -3.66
CA ASP A 102 -11.54 13.73 -4.09
C ASP A 102 -12.65 14.60 -4.74
N SER A 103 -12.77 15.87 -4.33
CA SER A 103 -13.69 16.82 -4.95
C SER A 103 -13.18 17.45 -6.25
N LEU A 104 -11.90 17.29 -6.58
CA LEU A 104 -11.26 17.85 -7.78
C LEU A 104 -11.06 16.82 -8.91
N GLU A 105 -11.06 15.51 -8.61
CA GLU A 105 -10.78 14.44 -9.58
C GLU A 105 -11.95 13.48 -9.80
N PRO A 106 -12.89 13.78 -10.72
CA PRO A 106 -13.84 12.80 -11.24
C PRO A 106 -13.21 11.83 -12.27
N GLU A 107 -11.88 11.83 -12.48
CA GLU A 107 -11.23 11.20 -13.65
C GLU A 107 -10.15 10.15 -13.30
N LEU A 108 -9.98 9.78 -12.03
CA LEU A 108 -9.27 8.54 -11.67
C LEU A 108 -10.24 7.37 -11.80
N ASP A 109 -10.54 7.02 -13.05
CA ASP A 109 -11.22 5.77 -13.39
C ASP A 109 -10.23 4.63 -13.07
N PHE A 110 -10.19 4.22 -11.80
CA PHE A 110 -9.63 2.94 -11.41
C PHE A 110 -10.56 1.88 -12.01
N GLU A 111 -10.42 1.63 -13.31
CA GLU A 111 -11.02 0.44 -13.91
C GLU A 111 -10.62 -0.74 -13.01
N PRO A 112 -11.58 -1.54 -12.51
CA PRO A 112 -11.26 -2.77 -11.81
C PRO A 112 -10.54 -3.68 -12.80
N ASP A 113 -9.21 -3.62 -12.79
CA ASP A 113 -8.34 -4.41 -13.67
C ASP A 113 -8.41 -5.87 -13.23
N ALA A 114 -8.57 -6.78 -14.18
CA ALA A 114 -8.85 -8.22 -14.00
C ALA A 114 -7.77 -9.03 -13.25
N ALA A 115 -6.80 -8.37 -12.62
CA ALA A 115 -5.75 -8.98 -11.82
C ALA A 115 -6.24 -9.60 -10.49
N ASP A 116 -7.48 -9.31 -10.07
CA ASP A 116 -8.12 -10.05 -8.97
C ASP A 116 -8.65 -11.43 -9.41
N GLU A 117 -8.73 -11.74 -10.71
CA GLU A 117 -9.20 -13.05 -11.21
C GLU A 117 -8.07 -14.11 -11.22
N ASP A 118 -6.83 -13.75 -11.58
CA ASP A 118 -5.71 -14.72 -11.64
C ASP A 118 -5.25 -15.23 -10.26
N ALA A 119 -5.56 -14.52 -9.17
CA ALA A 119 -5.21 -14.98 -7.83
C ALA A 119 -6.17 -16.04 -7.25
N ALA A 120 -7.30 -16.30 -7.93
CA ALA A 120 -8.33 -17.24 -7.47
C ALA A 120 -8.21 -18.65 -8.09
N GLU A 121 -7.40 -18.85 -9.14
CA GLU A 121 -7.33 -20.14 -9.86
C GLU A 121 -6.17 -21.08 -9.45
N GLU A 122 -5.19 -20.65 -8.65
CA GLU A 122 -4.10 -21.55 -8.17
C GLU A 122 -4.45 -22.24 -6.83
N GLY A 123 -5.67 -22.77 -6.73
CA GLY A 123 -6.18 -23.38 -5.50
C GLY A 123 -7.20 -24.50 -5.74
N GLU A 124 -6.88 -25.47 -6.59
CA GLU A 124 -7.45 -26.83 -6.56
C GLU A 124 -6.37 -27.89 -6.34
#